data_AF-A0A0W0EYI4-F1
#
_entry.id   AF-A0A0W0EYI4-F1
#
_cell.length_a   1.000
_cell.length_b   1.000
_cell.length_c   1.000
_cell.angle_alpha   90.00
_cell.angle_beta   90.00
_cell.angle_gamma   90.00
#
_symmetry.space_group_name_H-M   'P 1'
#
loop_
_entity.id
_entity.type
_entity.pdbx_description
1 polymer ?
#
loop_
_entity_poly.entity_id
_entity_poly.type
_entity_poly.pdbx_seq_one_letter_code
_entity_poly.pdbx_strand_id
1 'polypeptide(L)'
;MPTNSPLRLGERIVSVKTILRCCLLSLVSCRVAGQMTIPQSWAKTTVNSTRQQRIDIASAALDMVWDRGFGADGDVTVAYYSQLAEFDIMANQTKYEARVNSYFLDGPCETDRVALHVAPFQSSSDDFLPYCHRYHVTSIMNGYAAARAYAAYKNEQVLDYAVRAWGFEKNYTLLDSGVPPPFQNSDVEEAFSTARNQCEGKFGKFYPKADMVTSENGRFLRLSGLLAEITQNNTYLETAQKSANLMISHFYNDESLLRWQTTINMSNPCQIVTNDKVDPWNAGYAIAGLAILSSVSPGNETIKQRLKNTIFAATSSREWHDGQGMMTVGSNKIGDPELLFGLFTAYARESADSALSSYLQSYIANQYNAVLDHATVNGTNIYGSAWVGPPSTQYSARSQISAVRVLVAGIGIPSAAAETPPPPSSPGSPSSPSSPSSPSSRKSPPVGGIVGGILGGVLLVVLVGASMFIIRRRRRHLSRSEEPITPFRGGLSGPEQTQIRSTSGAIPRGSGRNRSPGIESREYHLFPSQSIYVPSQSSRNEMSTEELVQMLNQRLQSERWNENEQPPSYVPGAG
;
A
#
# COMPACT_ATOMS: atom_id res chain seq x y z
N MET A 1 18.41 64.66 8.08
CA MET A 1 17.22 63.84 8.36
C MET A 1 16.94 62.96 7.14
N PRO A 2 16.89 61.63 7.26
CA PRO A 2 16.23 60.76 6.30
C PRO A 2 14.80 60.43 6.76
N THR A 3 13.87 60.37 5.82
CA THR A 3 12.43 60.14 6.06
C THR A 3 12.09 58.65 6.07
N ASN A 4 11.57 58.14 7.19
CA ASN A 4 11.04 56.79 7.28
C ASN A 4 9.62 56.71 6.70
N SER A 5 9.44 56.00 5.60
CA SER A 5 8.13 55.69 5.03
C SER A 5 7.51 54.46 5.72
N PRO A 6 6.24 54.51 6.18
CA PRO A 6 5.59 53.36 6.82
C PRO A 6 5.10 52.34 5.79
N LEU A 7 5.72 51.15 5.75
CA LEU A 7 5.25 49.99 4.97
C LEU A 7 3.79 49.64 5.30
N ARG A 8 2.98 49.41 4.25
CA ARG A 8 1.52 49.24 4.37
C ARG A 8 1.16 47.97 5.14
N LEU A 9 0.08 48.04 5.91
CA LEU A 9 -0.36 46.98 6.83
C LEU A 9 -0.60 45.62 6.13
N GLY A 10 -0.99 45.63 4.85
CA GLY A 10 -1.22 44.41 4.05
C GLY A 10 0.05 43.57 3.81
N GLU A 11 1.19 44.21 3.51
CA GLU A 11 2.47 43.51 3.29
C GLU A 11 2.95 42.82 4.56
N ARG A 12 2.70 43.44 5.72
CA ARG A 12 3.00 42.82 7.02
C ARG A 12 2.16 41.55 7.26
N ILE A 13 0.89 41.53 6.84
CA ILE A 13 0.02 40.36 7.00
C ILE A 13 0.43 39.22 6.04
N VAL A 14 0.82 39.55 4.80
CA VAL A 14 1.34 38.55 3.84
C VAL A 14 2.66 37.97 4.36
N SER A 15 3.63 38.81 4.74
CA SER A 15 4.90 38.35 5.30
C SER A 15 4.72 37.53 6.58
N VAL A 16 3.81 37.91 7.49
CA VAL A 16 3.52 37.10 8.68
C VAL A 16 2.87 35.76 8.32
N LYS A 17 1.99 35.67 7.32
CA LYS A 17 1.45 34.39 6.85
C LYS A 17 2.52 33.51 6.20
N THR A 18 3.43 34.08 5.41
CA THR A 18 4.55 33.36 4.79
C THR A 18 5.54 32.88 5.86
N ILE A 19 5.93 33.73 6.80
CA ILE A 19 6.77 33.35 7.94
C ILE A 19 6.10 32.26 8.78
N LEU A 20 4.79 32.37 9.08
CA LEU A 20 4.08 31.35 9.84
C LEU A 20 3.99 30.01 9.07
N ARG A 21 3.81 30.04 7.74
CA ARG A 21 3.91 28.83 6.90
C ARG A 21 5.32 28.24 6.91
N CYS A 22 6.36 29.04 6.77
CA CYS A 22 7.75 28.58 6.85
C CYS A 22 8.10 28.03 8.24
N CYS A 23 7.61 28.65 9.32
CA CYS A 23 7.77 28.14 10.69
C CYS A 23 6.97 26.85 10.91
N LEU A 24 5.77 26.71 10.35
CA LEU A 24 4.99 25.46 10.43
C LEU A 24 5.65 24.34 9.61
N LEU A 25 6.13 24.62 8.40
CA LEU A 25 6.90 23.68 7.58
C LEU A 25 8.22 23.29 8.28
N SER A 26 8.92 24.25 8.90
CA SER A 26 10.10 23.99 9.72
C SER A 26 9.79 23.16 10.97
N LEU A 27 8.65 23.38 11.63
CA LEU A 27 8.19 22.58 12.77
C LEU A 27 7.77 21.16 12.36
N VAL A 28 7.23 20.97 11.15
CA VAL A 28 6.97 19.64 10.58
C VAL A 28 8.29 18.94 10.22
N SER A 29 9.22 19.61 9.56
CA SER A 29 10.56 19.07 9.26
C SER A 29 11.35 18.72 10.54
N CYS A 30 11.24 19.53 11.59
CA CYS A 30 11.84 19.25 12.90
C CYS A 30 11.16 18.11 13.67
N ARG A 31 9.93 17.69 13.31
CA ARG A 31 9.32 16.49 13.91
C ARG A 31 9.93 15.21 13.34
N VAL A 32 10.09 15.14 12.02
CA VAL A 32 10.57 13.95 11.31
C VAL A 32 11.98 13.55 11.76
N ALA A 33 12.90 14.53 11.85
CA ALA A 33 14.27 14.32 12.30
C ALA A 33 14.41 13.88 13.77
N GLY A 34 13.33 13.93 14.57
CA GLY A 34 13.29 13.49 15.96
C GLY A 34 12.37 12.29 16.23
N GLN A 35 11.85 11.61 15.19
CA GLN A 35 10.75 10.64 15.32
C GLN A 35 11.07 9.18 15.02
N MET A 36 12.24 8.84 14.45
CA MET A 36 12.65 7.44 14.20
C MET A 36 13.15 6.73 15.48
N THR A 37 12.39 6.83 16.58
CA THR A 37 12.66 6.14 17.84
C THR A 37 11.86 4.85 17.91
N ILE A 38 12.51 3.76 18.35
CA ILE A 38 11.86 2.45 18.49
C ILE A 38 10.83 2.54 19.64
N PRO A 39 9.52 2.31 19.39
CA PRO A 39 8.50 2.37 20.44
C PRO A 39 8.69 1.27 21.48
N GLN A 40 8.65 1.63 22.76
CA GLN A 40 8.74 0.68 23.88
C GLN A 40 7.58 -0.32 23.95
N SER A 41 6.49 -0.10 23.20
CA SER A 41 5.37 -1.04 23.12
C SER A 41 5.61 -2.18 22.15
N TRP A 42 6.62 -2.12 21.27
CA TRP A 42 6.93 -3.20 20.35
C TRP A 42 7.47 -4.42 21.10
N ALA A 43 6.79 -5.56 20.94
CA ALA A 43 6.94 -6.71 21.84
C ALA A 43 8.28 -7.45 21.70
N LYS A 44 8.76 -7.70 20.47
CA LYS A 44 9.95 -8.51 20.19
C LYS A 44 10.76 -7.93 19.04
N THR A 45 11.52 -6.87 19.31
CA THR A 45 12.28 -6.09 18.32
C THR A 45 13.65 -6.67 17.92
N THR A 46 14.02 -7.85 18.40
CA THR A 46 15.29 -8.52 18.08
C THR A 46 15.08 -9.93 17.54
N VAL A 47 16.02 -10.42 16.72
CA VAL A 47 15.98 -11.77 16.16
C VAL A 47 17.07 -12.62 16.80
N ASN A 48 16.66 -13.65 17.55
CA ASN A 48 17.59 -14.51 18.31
C ASN A 48 18.08 -15.73 17.53
N SER A 49 17.37 -16.15 16.48
CA SER A 49 17.80 -17.26 15.61
C SER A 49 19.03 -16.89 14.78
N THR A 50 19.85 -17.89 14.46
CA THR A 50 21.03 -17.72 13.59
C THR A 50 20.59 -17.49 12.14
N ARG A 51 21.43 -16.84 11.31
CA ARG A 51 21.09 -16.62 9.88
C ARG A 51 20.74 -17.93 9.16
N GLN A 52 21.46 -19.02 9.45
CA GLN A 52 21.18 -20.32 8.84
C GLN A 52 19.78 -20.84 9.22
N GLN A 53 19.41 -20.82 10.50
CA GLN A 53 18.06 -21.23 10.92
C GLN A 53 16.95 -20.46 10.19
N ARG A 54 17.17 -19.18 9.87
CA ARG A 54 16.19 -18.37 9.13
C ARG A 54 16.13 -18.72 7.64
N ILE A 55 17.27 -19.07 7.04
CA ILE A 55 17.32 -19.63 5.69
C ILE A 55 16.56 -20.95 5.65
N ASP A 56 16.80 -21.86 6.60
CA ASP A 56 16.14 -23.16 6.68
C ASP A 56 14.62 -23.01 6.84
N ILE A 57 14.17 -22.15 7.76
CA ILE A 57 12.75 -21.83 8.00
C ILE A 57 12.09 -21.23 6.74
N ALA A 58 12.69 -20.19 6.15
CA ALA A 58 12.12 -19.53 4.98
C ALA A 58 12.10 -20.47 3.76
N SER A 59 13.11 -21.33 3.61
CA SER A 59 13.17 -22.33 2.54
C SER A 59 12.08 -23.39 2.70
N ALA A 60 11.92 -23.95 3.90
CA ALA A 60 10.89 -24.94 4.17
C ALA A 60 9.47 -24.35 3.96
N ALA A 61 9.27 -23.09 4.29
CA ALA A 61 8.02 -22.38 4.05
C ALA A 61 7.76 -22.11 2.54
N LEU A 62 8.80 -21.89 1.73
CA LEU A 62 8.74 -21.77 0.26
C LEU A 62 8.52 -23.10 -0.45
N ASP A 63 9.15 -24.17 0.02
CA ASP A 63 8.97 -25.52 -0.53
C ASP A 63 7.57 -26.06 -0.21
N MET A 64 7.02 -25.76 0.97
CA MET A 64 5.61 -26.04 1.31
C MET A 64 4.60 -25.44 0.32
N VAL A 65 4.91 -24.28 -0.31
CA VAL A 65 4.05 -23.72 -1.37
C VAL A 65 4.10 -24.57 -2.64
N TRP A 66 5.29 -25.03 -3.01
CA TRP A 66 5.49 -25.89 -4.17
C TRP A 66 4.79 -27.24 -3.98
N ASP A 67 5.02 -27.90 -2.84
CA ASP A 67 4.55 -29.26 -2.56
C ASP A 67 3.03 -29.35 -2.39
N ARG A 68 2.38 -28.27 -1.93
CA ARG A 68 0.92 -28.19 -1.78
C ARG A 68 0.21 -27.56 -2.99
N GLY A 69 0.95 -26.84 -3.83
CA GLY A 69 0.42 -26.08 -4.97
C GLY A 69 -0.40 -24.85 -4.57
N PHE A 70 -0.73 -24.02 -5.57
CA PHE A 70 -1.42 -22.73 -5.36
C PHE A 70 -2.91 -22.87 -5.00
N GLY A 71 -3.51 -24.05 -5.22
CA GLY A 71 -4.96 -24.27 -5.02
C GLY A 71 -5.81 -23.32 -5.87
N ALA A 72 -6.93 -22.85 -5.32
CA ALA A 72 -7.77 -21.84 -5.94
C ALA A 72 -7.18 -20.40 -5.90
N ASP A 73 -6.09 -20.18 -5.14
CA ASP A 73 -5.41 -18.90 -4.95
C ASP A 73 -4.43 -18.57 -6.12
N GLY A 74 -4.78 -18.85 -7.39
CA GLY A 74 -3.86 -18.68 -8.54
C GLY A 74 -3.28 -17.26 -8.73
N ASP A 75 -3.94 -16.25 -8.15
CA ASP A 75 -3.51 -14.85 -8.02
C ASP A 75 -2.09 -14.69 -7.44
N VAL A 76 -1.70 -15.52 -6.44
CA VAL A 76 -0.42 -15.34 -5.74
C VAL A 76 0.81 -15.97 -6.41
N THR A 77 0.65 -16.59 -7.59
CA THR A 77 1.74 -17.24 -8.32
C THR A 77 2.90 -16.28 -8.63
N VAL A 78 2.62 -15.06 -9.09
CA VAL A 78 3.65 -14.06 -9.41
C VAL A 78 4.44 -13.64 -8.16
N ALA A 79 3.73 -13.47 -7.05
CA ALA A 79 4.33 -13.14 -5.76
C ALA A 79 5.25 -14.27 -5.25
N TYR A 80 4.92 -15.53 -5.51
CA TYR A 80 5.78 -16.67 -5.18
C TYR A 80 7.09 -16.66 -5.95
N TYR A 81 7.06 -16.51 -7.28
CA TYR A 81 8.30 -16.50 -8.08
C TYR A 81 9.20 -15.29 -7.79
N SER A 82 8.62 -14.11 -7.54
CA SER A 82 9.38 -12.98 -7.00
C SER A 82 10.03 -13.34 -5.66
N GLN A 83 9.35 -14.09 -4.80
CA GLN A 83 9.82 -14.41 -3.45
C GLN A 83 10.92 -15.49 -3.43
N LEU A 84 10.92 -16.42 -4.40
CA LEU A 84 12.02 -17.37 -4.62
C LEU A 84 13.32 -16.63 -4.99
N ALA A 85 13.27 -15.69 -5.93
CA ALA A 85 14.41 -14.88 -6.32
C ALA A 85 14.92 -14.02 -5.15
N GLU A 86 14.03 -13.38 -4.40
CA GLU A 86 14.40 -12.63 -3.19
C GLU A 86 15.06 -13.51 -2.13
N PHE A 87 14.57 -14.73 -1.92
CA PHE A 87 15.18 -15.67 -0.99
C PHE A 87 16.60 -16.04 -1.40
N ASP A 88 16.84 -16.33 -2.68
CA ASP A 88 18.17 -16.68 -3.19
C ASP A 88 19.16 -15.51 -3.05
N ILE A 89 18.73 -14.27 -3.32
CA ILE A 89 19.53 -13.05 -3.05
C ILE A 89 19.83 -12.93 -1.55
N MET A 90 18.81 -13.10 -0.67
CA MET A 90 18.98 -12.92 0.77
C MET A 90 19.80 -14.03 1.44
N ALA A 91 19.70 -15.26 0.95
CA ALA A 91 20.49 -16.40 1.40
C ALA A 91 21.90 -16.40 0.80
N ASN A 92 22.11 -15.74 -0.33
CA ASN A 92 23.32 -15.77 -1.16
C ASN A 92 23.58 -17.19 -1.72
N GLN A 93 22.59 -17.70 -2.45
CA GLN A 93 22.60 -19.00 -3.14
C GLN A 93 21.69 -18.95 -4.39
N THR A 94 21.60 -20.06 -5.14
CA THR A 94 20.78 -20.16 -6.36
C THR A 94 19.83 -21.36 -6.34
N LYS A 95 19.28 -21.70 -5.16
CA LYS A 95 18.48 -22.93 -4.94
C LYS A 95 17.29 -23.03 -5.90
N TYR A 96 16.69 -21.90 -6.25
CA TYR A 96 15.47 -21.84 -7.04
C TYR A 96 15.67 -21.35 -8.48
N GLU A 97 16.91 -21.11 -8.91
CA GLU A 97 17.24 -20.55 -10.23
C GLU A 97 16.53 -21.24 -11.39
N ALA A 98 16.64 -22.56 -11.49
CA ALA A 98 16.00 -23.33 -12.57
C ALA A 98 14.47 -23.20 -12.55
N ARG A 99 13.85 -23.21 -11.35
CA ARG A 99 12.40 -23.06 -11.15
C ARG A 99 11.93 -21.66 -11.55
N VAL A 100 12.68 -20.62 -11.21
CA VAL A 100 12.34 -19.22 -11.52
C VAL A 100 12.58 -18.90 -12.99
N ASN A 101 13.70 -19.34 -13.58
CA ASN A 101 13.97 -19.15 -14.99
C ASN A 101 12.91 -19.85 -15.86
N SER A 102 12.56 -21.11 -15.56
CA SER A 102 11.51 -21.83 -16.29
C SER A 102 10.15 -21.11 -16.26
N TYR A 103 9.78 -20.46 -15.14
CA TYR A 103 8.55 -19.66 -15.09
C TYR A 103 8.51 -18.44 -16.04
N PHE A 104 9.66 -17.86 -16.40
CA PHE A 104 9.72 -16.72 -17.32
C PHE A 104 10.06 -17.11 -18.77
N LEU A 105 10.68 -18.28 -18.98
CA LEU A 105 11.10 -18.77 -20.30
C LEU A 105 10.10 -19.76 -20.91
N ASP A 106 9.52 -20.64 -20.08
CA ASP A 106 8.58 -21.69 -20.48
C ASP A 106 7.14 -21.41 -20.00
N GLY A 107 6.95 -20.34 -19.22
CA GLY A 107 5.75 -20.11 -18.42
C GLY A 107 4.57 -19.45 -19.14
N PRO A 108 3.60 -18.90 -18.37
CA PRO A 108 2.20 -18.82 -18.79
C PRO A 108 1.88 -17.81 -19.89
N CYS A 109 2.83 -17.00 -20.32
CA CYS A 109 2.68 -16.01 -21.37
C CYS A 109 3.75 -16.27 -22.44
N GLU A 110 3.35 -16.58 -23.68
CA GLU A 110 4.30 -16.64 -24.81
C GLU A 110 5.13 -15.35 -24.85
N THR A 111 6.45 -15.47 -25.03
CA THR A 111 7.42 -14.35 -24.99
C THR A 111 7.00 -13.17 -25.86
N ASP A 112 6.35 -13.47 -26.97
CA ASP A 112 5.94 -12.53 -28.02
C ASP A 112 4.56 -11.91 -27.73
N ARG A 113 3.75 -12.53 -26.85
CA ARG A 113 2.37 -12.11 -26.55
C ARG A 113 2.20 -11.26 -25.29
N VAL A 114 3.21 -11.16 -24.42
CA VAL A 114 3.20 -10.22 -23.28
C VAL A 114 2.98 -8.77 -23.75
N ALA A 115 3.38 -8.45 -24.98
CA ALA A 115 3.15 -7.14 -25.61
C ALA A 115 1.85 -7.06 -26.46
N LEU A 116 1.19 -8.20 -26.74
CA LEU A 116 0.19 -8.33 -27.82
C LEU A 116 -0.98 -9.25 -27.43
N HIS A 117 -1.80 -8.82 -26.47
CA HIS A 117 -3.27 -8.92 -26.58
C HIS A 117 -3.97 -8.13 -25.47
N VAL A 118 -4.70 -7.08 -25.86
CA VAL A 118 -5.87 -6.61 -25.11
C VAL A 118 -7.06 -7.38 -25.69
N ALA A 119 -7.53 -8.40 -24.98
CA ALA A 119 -8.91 -8.81 -25.19
C ALA A 119 -9.79 -7.64 -24.69
N PRO A 120 -10.72 -7.09 -25.51
CA PRO A 120 -11.68 -6.13 -24.98
C PRO A 120 -12.43 -6.78 -23.83
N PHE A 121 -12.81 -5.98 -22.82
CA PHE A 121 -13.48 -6.43 -21.61
C PHE A 121 -14.94 -6.85 -21.89
N GLN A 122 -15.12 -7.92 -22.66
CA GLN A 122 -16.39 -8.57 -22.90
C GLN A 122 -16.59 -9.68 -21.87
N SER A 123 -17.72 -9.61 -21.17
CA SER A 123 -18.12 -10.54 -20.13
C SER A 123 -18.70 -11.85 -20.70
N SER A 124 -17.97 -12.51 -21.60
CA SER A 124 -18.26 -13.89 -21.99
C SER A 124 -17.54 -14.85 -21.04
N SER A 125 -18.28 -15.82 -20.51
CA SER A 125 -17.80 -16.80 -19.53
C SER A 125 -16.94 -17.92 -20.13
N ASP A 126 -16.91 -18.02 -21.46
CA ASP A 126 -16.69 -19.32 -22.12
C ASP A 126 -15.34 -19.46 -22.84
N ASP A 127 -14.56 -18.38 -22.99
CA ASP A 127 -13.21 -18.45 -23.57
C ASP A 127 -12.12 -18.65 -22.51
N PHE A 128 -11.49 -19.81 -22.56
CA PHE A 128 -10.42 -20.28 -21.68
C PHE A 128 -9.05 -19.65 -22.03
N LEU A 129 -9.01 -18.32 -22.20
CA LEU A 129 -7.78 -17.58 -22.45
C LEU A 129 -6.79 -17.75 -21.28
N PRO A 130 -5.47 -17.94 -21.55
CA PRO A 130 -4.45 -18.01 -20.51
C PRO A 130 -4.53 -16.82 -19.53
N TYR A 131 -4.34 -17.11 -18.24
CA TYR A 131 -4.50 -16.17 -17.12
C TYR A 131 -3.72 -14.85 -17.30
N CYS A 132 -2.63 -14.85 -18.08
CA CYS A 132 -1.85 -13.65 -18.41
C CYS A 132 -2.64 -12.54 -19.11
N HIS A 133 -3.66 -12.87 -19.90
CA HIS A 133 -4.34 -11.89 -20.77
C HIS A 133 -5.42 -11.07 -20.04
N ARG A 134 -5.74 -11.38 -18.78
CA ARG A 134 -6.95 -10.86 -18.13
C ARG A 134 -6.75 -9.53 -17.37
N TYR A 135 -5.53 -9.14 -16.97
CA TYR A 135 -5.27 -7.91 -16.18
C TYR A 135 -3.88 -7.27 -16.38
N HIS A 136 -3.82 -5.94 -16.57
CA HIS A 136 -2.57 -5.14 -16.52
C HIS A 136 -1.78 -5.35 -15.22
N VAL A 137 -2.51 -5.47 -14.09
CA VAL A 137 -1.98 -5.79 -12.76
C VAL A 137 -1.04 -7.02 -12.77
N THR A 138 -1.34 -8.01 -13.62
CA THR A 138 -0.54 -9.23 -13.74
C THR A 138 0.75 -8.99 -14.53
N SER A 139 0.73 -8.15 -15.56
CA SER A 139 1.91 -7.80 -16.36
C SER A 139 2.95 -7.05 -15.51
N ILE A 140 2.54 -5.98 -14.82
CA ILE A 140 3.45 -5.16 -14.02
C ILE A 140 4.11 -5.93 -12.87
N MET A 141 3.38 -6.84 -12.23
CA MET A 141 3.91 -7.69 -11.17
C MET A 141 4.89 -8.73 -11.71
N ASN A 142 4.62 -9.31 -12.91
CA ASN A 142 5.55 -10.22 -13.56
C ASN A 142 6.82 -9.52 -14.02
N GLY A 143 6.71 -8.30 -14.56
CA GLY A 143 7.89 -7.49 -14.90
C GLY A 143 8.79 -7.23 -13.69
N TYR A 144 8.20 -6.94 -12.53
CA TYR A 144 8.96 -6.82 -11.28
C TYR A 144 9.61 -8.14 -10.85
N ALA A 145 8.85 -9.24 -10.85
CA ALA A 145 9.36 -10.55 -10.47
C ALA A 145 10.53 -11.00 -11.37
N ALA A 146 10.43 -10.76 -12.68
CA ALA A 146 11.48 -11.00 -13.67
C ALA A 146 12.72 -10.13 -13.42
N ALA A 147 12.54 -8.83 -13.11
CA ALA A 147 13.66 -7.96 -12.75
C ALA A 147 14.39 -8.41 -11.46
N ARG A 148 13.67 -9.01 -10.49
CA ARG A 148 14.29 -9.64 -9.30
C ARG A 148 14.97 -10.97 -9.62
N ALA A 149 14.41 -11.78 -10.50
CA ALA A 149 15.05 -12.98 -11.01
C ALA A 149 16.37 -12.66 -11.74
N TYR A 150 16.41 -11.63 -12.60
CA TYR A 150 17.67 -11.15 -13.18
C TYR A 150 18.64 -10.62 -12.11
N ALA A 151 18.14 -9.92 -11.09
CA ALA A 151 18.98 -9.45 -9.99
C ALA A 151 19.68 -10.62 -9.26
N ALA A 152 19.00 -11.77 -9.11
CA ALA A 152 19.53 -13.00 -8.53
C ALA A 152 20.47 -13.78 -9.46
N TYR A 153 20.03 -14.06 -10.71
CA TYR A 153 20.60 -15.10 -11.57
C TYR A 153 21.29 -14.59 -12.85
N LYS A 154 21.20 -13.29 -13.17
CA LYS A 154 21.82 -12.66 -14.36
C LYS A 154 21.39 -13.26 -15.71
N ASN A 155 20.21 -13.88 -15.78
CA ASN A 155 19.66 -14.38 -17.04
C ASN A 155 19.06 -13.23 -17.88
N GLU A 156 19.76 -12.83 -18.94
CA GLU A 156 19.35 -11.72 -19.83
C GLU A 156 17.98 -11.92 -20.49
N GLN A 157 17.58 -13.17 -20.80
CA GLN A 157 16.25 -13.44 -21.38
C GLN A 157 15.12 -13.10 -20.38
N VAL A 158 15.40 -13.22 -19.09
CA VAL A 158 14.46 -12.85 -18.02
C VAL A 158 14.47 -11.32 -17.78
N LEU A 159 15.60 -10.64 -17.99
CA LEU A 159 15.62 -9.17 -18.01
C LEU A 159 14.82 -8.60 -19.19
N ASP A 160 14.98 -9.19 -20.37
CA ASP A 160 14.23 -8.84 -21.58
C ASP A 160 12.70 -9.03 -21.39
N TYR A 161 12.26 -10.08 -20.68
CA TYR A 161 10.88 -10.20 -20.21
C TYR A 161 10.46 -8.99 -19.34
N ALA A 162 11.28 -8.60 -18.36
CA ALA A 162 10.97 -7.47 -17.48
C ALA A 162 10.85 -6.14 -18.24
N VAL A 163 11.70 -5.92 -19.24
CA VAL A 163 11.69 -4.77 -20.14
C VAL A 163 10.42 -4.76 -21.00
N ARG A 164 10.01 -5.90 -21.58
CA ARG A 164 8.74 -6.02 -22.31
C ARG A 164 7.53 -5.69 -21.45
N ALA A 165 7.45 -6.28 -20.26
CA ALA A 165 6.34 -6.04 -19.33
C ALA A 165 6.25 -4.55 -18.93
N TRP A 166 7.37 -3.89 -18.62
CA TRP A 166 7.38 -2.45 -18.39
C TRP A 166 6.96 -1.64 -19.62
N GLY A 167 7.38 -2.05 -20.82
CA GLY A 167 7.02 -1.41 -22.08
C GLY A 167 5.51 -1.49 -22.37
N PHE A 168 4.88 -2.62 -22.03
CA PHE A 168 3.44 -2.78 -22.09
C PHE A 168 2.72 -1.83 -21.11
N GLU A 169 3.11 -1.79 -19.84
CA GLU A 169 2.52 -0.87 -18.85
C GLU A 169 2.69 0.60 -19.25
N LYS A 170 3.83 0.97 -19.83
CA LYS A 170 4.09 2.33 -20.31
C LYS A 170 3.09 2.76 -21.39
N ASN A 171 2.53 1.86 -22.19
CA ASN A 171 1.47 2.18 -23.15
C ASN A 171 0.12 2.54 -22.47
N TYR A 172 0.01 2.36 -21.16
CA TYR A 172 -1.10 2.82 -20.31
C TYR A 172 -0.68 4.00 -19.42
N THR A 173 0.38 4.73 -19.80
CA THR A 173 0.85 5.96 -19.13
C THR A 173 0.90 7.14 -20.10
N LEU A 174 0.47 8.35 -19.72
CA LEU A 174 0.49 9.49 -20.64
C LEU A 174 1.93 9.83 -21.01
N LEU A 175 2.09 10.26 -22.25
CA LEU A 175 3.31 10.92 -22.69
C LEU A 175 3.12 12.44 -22.55
N ASP A 176 4.21 13.20 -22.46
CA ASP A 176 4.15 14.68 -22.38
C ASP A 176 3.39 15.32 -23.56
N SER A 177 3.21 14.57 -24.65
CA SER A 177 2.55 14.97 -25.91
C SER A 177 1.10 14.50 -26.09
N GLY A 178 0.54 13.56 -25.30
CA GLY A 178 -0.84 13.11 -25.56
C GLY A 178 -1.35 11.89 -24.78
N VAL A 179 -2.62 11.55 -25.06
CA VAL A 179 -3.34 10.41 -24.50
C VAL A 179 -2.94 9.11 -25.22
N PRO A 180 -2.55 8.03 -24.51
CA PRO A 180 -2.20 6.76 -25.13
C PRO A 180 -3.38 6.11 -25.86
N PRO A 181 -3.13 5.33 -26.93
CA PRO A 181 -4.19 4.73 -27.75
C PRO A 181 -5.31 4.00 -26.99
N PRO A 182 -5.04 3.23 -25.91
CA PRO A 182 -6.10 2.56 -25.14
C PRO A 182 -7.12 3.50 -24.47
N PHE A 183 -6.83 4.80 -24.39
CA PHE A 183 -7.66 5.81 -23.73
C PHE A 183 -8.08 6.96 -24.67
N GLN A 184 -7.80 6.87 -25.98
CA GLN A 184 -8.20 7.86 -26.99
C GLN A 184 -9.71 7.76 -27.28
N ASN A 185 -10.52 8.30 -26.38
CA ASN A 185 -11.91 8.67 -26.62
C ASN A 185 -12.08 10.18 -26.42
N SER A 186 -13.09 10.77 -27.08
CA SER A 186 -13.37 12.21 -27.07
C SER A 186 -13.37 12.80 -25.67
N ASP A 187 -14.05 12.15 -24.75
CA ASP A 187 -14.36 12.70 -23.43
C ASP A 187 -13.11 12.70 -22.54
N VAL A 188 -12.29 11.64 -22.60
CA VAL A 188 -11.00 11.55 -21.89
C VAL A 188 -9.96 12.47 -22.52
N GLU A 189 -9.93 12.61 -23.84
CA GLU A 189 -9.03 13.54 -24.51
C GLU A 189 -9.38 15.00 -24.23
N GLU A 190 -10.67 15.35 -24.26
CA GLU A 190 -11.16 16.68 -23.88
C GLU A 190 -10.92 16.98 -22.39
N ALA A 191 -11.27 16.04 -21.49
CA ALA A 191 -11.04 16.21 -20.06
C ALA A 191 -9.54 16.34 -19.74
N PHE A 192 -8.68 15.52 -20.34
CA PHE A 192 -7.23 15.63 -20.17
C PHE A 192 -6.68 16.95 -20.75
N SER A 193 -7.09 17.33 -21.96
CA SER A 193 -6.64 18.58 -22.60
C SER A 193 -7.09 19.80 -21.78
N THR A 194 -8.30 19.77 -21.23
CA THR A 194 -8.83 20.78 -20.31
C THR A 194 -8.02 20.84 -19.02
N ALA A 195 -7.79 19.69 -18.36
CA ALA A 195 -6.99 19.59 -17.14
C ALA A 195 -5.57 20.14 -17.33
N ARG A 196 -4.93 19.78 -18.45
CA ARG A 196 -3.58 20.22 -18.84
C ARG A 196 -3.51 21.73 -19.14
N ASN A 197 -4.48 22.27 -19.87
CA ASN A 197 -4.39 23.62 -20.44
C ASN A 197 -4.99 24.71 -19.53
N GLN A 198 -6.01 24.39 -18.73
CA GLN A 198 -6.83 25.38 -18.01
C GLN A 198 -6.62 25.36 -16.50
N CYS A 199 -6.17 24.24 -15.92
CA CYS A 199 -6.14 24.05 -14.47
C CYS A 199 -4.73 24.28 -13.88
N GLU A 200 -4.31 25.55 -13.79
CA GLU A 200 -3.06 26.10 -13.20
C GLU A 200 -2.13 25.11 -12.47
N GLY A 201 -1.38 24.27 -13.20
CA GLY A 201 -0.41 23.33 -12.63
C GLY A 201 -0.98 22.32 -11.60
N LYS A 202 -2.30 22.18 -11.51
CA LYS A 202 -2.99 21.32 -10.52
C LYS A 202 -2.92 19.83 -10.85
N PHE A 203 -2.44 19.50 -12.04
CA PHE A 203 -2.41 18.15 -12.58
C PHE A 203 -1.01 17.88 -13.14
N GLY A 204 -0.39 16.77 -12.72
CA GLY A 204 0.87 16.29 -13.28
C GLY A 204 0.80 15.95 -14.78
N LYS A 205 1.94 15.61 -15.40
CA LYS A 205 1.98 15.27 -16.84
C LYS A 205 1.61 13.80 -17.15
N PHE A 206 0.91 13.11 -16.27
CA PHE A 206 0.86 11.64 -16.24
C PHE A 206 -0.50 11.10 -15.68
N TYR A 207 -1.48 10.81 -16.54
CA TYR A 207 -2.85 10.38 -16.19
C TYR A 207 -3.56 9.53 -17.29
N PRO A 208 -3.44 8.19 -17.31
CA PRO A 208 -4.44 7.41 -18.05
C PRO A 208 -5.26 6.52 -17.13
N LYS A 209 -6.35 7.11 -16.67
CA LYS A 209 -7.71 6.57 -16.49
C LYS A 209 -8.51 7.74 -15.93
N ALA A 210 -9.85 7.70 -16.00
CA ALA A 210 -10.61 8.49 -15.03
C ALA A 210 -10.18 8.09 -13.61
N ASP A 211 -9.98 6.79 -13.36
CA ASP A 211 -9.64 6.18 -12.07
C ASP A 211 -8.17 5.79 -11.88
N MET A 212 -7.38 6.66 -11.26
CA MET A 212 -5.99 6.35 -10.91
C MET A 212 -5.93 5.56 -9.60
N VAL A 213 -5.80 4.24 -9.71
CA VAL A 213 -5.58 3.39 -8.54
C VAL A 213 -4.12 3.55 -8.06
N THR A 214 -3.95 3.77 -6.76
CA THR A 214 -2.65 4.12 -6.19
C THR A 214 -1.66 2.94 -6.18
N SER A 215 -2.13 1.70 -6.05
CA SER A 215 -1.32 0.48 -6.13
C SER A 215 -0.57 0.36 -7.45
N GLU A 216 -1.23 0.60 -8.58
CA GLU A 216 -0.62 0.43 -9.92
C GLU A 216 0.51 1.42 -10.15
N ASN A 217 0.32 2.67 -9.73
CA ASN A 217 1.35 3.70 -9.79
C ASN A 217 2.54 3.37 -8.88
N GLY A 218 2.30 2.82 -7.69
CA GLY A 218 3.36 2.35 -6.79
C GLY A 218 4.14 1.16 -7.38
N ARG A 219 3.45 0.21 -8.02
CA ARG A 219 4.06 -0.90 -8.77
C ARG A 219 4.89 -0.40 -9.96
N PHE A 220 4.38 0.57 -10.71
CA PHE A 220 5.08 1.14 -11.88
C PHE A 220 6.31 1.96 -11.49
N LEU A 221 6.20 2.74 -10.40
CA LEU A 221 7.34 3.41 -9.78
C LEU A 221 8.42 2.40 -9.36
N ARG A 222 8.02 1.33 -8.66
CA ARG A 222 8.90 0.26 -8.17
C ARG A 222 9.61 -0.48 -9.32
N LEU A 223 8.89 -0.84 -10.39
CA LEU A 223 9.48 -1.48 -11.57
C LEU A 223 10.39 -0.53 -12.35
N SER A 224 9.95 0.71 -12.61
CA SER A 224 10.75 1.72 -13.31
C SER A 224 12.05 2.03 -12.57
N GLY A 225 11.98 2.22 -11.25
CA GLY A 225 13.17 2.44 -10.42
C GLY A 225 14.14 1.25 -10.46
N LEU A 226 13.63 0.02 -10.42
CA LEU A 226 14.46 -1.18 -10.44
C LEU A 226 15.11 -1.41 -11.82
N LEU A 227 14.40 -1.14 -12.92
CA LEU A 227 14.99 -1.18 -14.26
C LEU A 227 16.02 -0.05 -14.47
N ALA A 228 15.84 1.12 -13.86
CA ALA A 228 16.86 2.16 -13.83
C ALA A 228 18.12 1.71 -13.06
N GLU A 229 17.95 1.06 -11.91
CA GLU A 229 19.04 0.49 -11.09
C GLU A 229 19.81 -0.60 -11.85
N ILE A 230 19.09 -1.49 -12.56
CA ILE A 230 19.66 -2.60 -13.32
C ILE A 230 20.37 -2.16 -14.61
N THR A 231 19.71 -1.31 -15.42
CA THR A 231 20.16 -1.02 -16.80
C THR A 231 20.91 0.30 -16.93
N GLN A 232 20.91 1.14 -15.88
CA GLN A 232 21.43 2.52 -15.89
C GLN A 232 20.79 3.42 -16.97
N ASN A 233 19.66 3.02 -17.57
CA ASN A 233 19.00 3.78 -18.62
C ASN A 233 18.10 4.88 -18.03
N ASN A 234 18.42 6.13 -18.38
CA ASN A 234 17.75 7.32 -17.89
C ASN A 234 16.24 7.38 -18.20
N THR A 235 15.77 6.68 -19.23
CA THR A 235 14.33 6.60 -19.56
C THR A 235 13.51 5.98 -18.42
N TYR A 236 14.03 4.94 -17.77
CA TYR A 236 13.39 4.32 -16.61
C TYR A 236 13.44 5.25 -15.39
N LEU A 237 14.56 5.95 -15.19
CA LEU A 237 14.75 6.91 -14.11
C LEU A 237 13.76 8.08 -14.19
N GLU A 238 13.65 8.73 -15.36
CA GLU A 238 12.68 9.80 -15.61
C GLU A 238 11.24 9.33 -15.40
N THR A 239 10.93 8.10 -15.84
CA THR A 239 9.58 7.50 -15.67
C THR A 239 9.28 7.25 -14.18
N ALA A 240 10.26 6.75 -13.42
CA ALA A 240 10.16 6.62 -11.96
C ALA A 240 9.97 7.98 -11.28
N GLN A 241 10.76 9.00 -11.63
CA GLN A 241 10.61 10.35 -11.09
C GLN A 241 9.22 10.95 -11.38
N LYS A 242 8.71 10.81 -12.62
CA LYS A 242 7.37 11.25 -13.01
C LYS A 242 6.28 10.55 -12.17
N SER A 243 6.38 9.23 -12.01
CA SER A 243 5.44 8.43 -11.20
C SER A 243 5.48 8.84 -9.72
N ALA A 244 6.66 9.02 -9.14
CA ALA A 244 6.81 9.48 -7.75
C ALA A 244 6.22 10.89 -7.54
N ASN A 245 6.49 11.83 -8.44
CA ASN A 245 5.95 13.20 -8.35
C ASN A 245 4.42 13.24 -8.44
N LEU A 246 3.83 12.37 -9.27
CA LEU A 246 2.38 12.19 -9.40
C LEU A 246 1.78 11.66 -8.08
N MET A 247 2.34 10.58 -7.53
CA MET A 247 1.90 10.01 -6.25
C MET A 247 1.99 11.04 -5.13
N ILE A 248 3.12 11.76 -5.03
CA ILE A 248 3.38 12.80 -4.01
C ILE A 248 2.38 13.94 -4.06
N SER A 249 1.99 14.38 -5.26
CA SER A 249 1.09 15.52 -5.44
C SER A 249 -0.38 15.18 -5.24
N HIS A 250 -0.79 13.92 -5.46
CA HIS A 250 -2.22 13.59 -5.60
C HIS A 250 -2.74 12.44 -4.73
N PHE A 251 -1.91 11.48 -4.32
CA PHE A 251 -2.40 10.27 -3.63
C PHE A 251 -2.21 10.31 -2.11
N TYR A 252 -1.36 11.19 -1.59
CA TYR A 252 -1.17 11.30 -0.15
C TYR A 252 -2.35 12.02 0.54
N ASN A 253 -2.65 11.59 1.75
CA ASN A 253 -3.46 12.34 2.71
C ASN A 253 -2.57 13.21 3.62
N ASP A 254 -3.19 14.01 4.48
CA ASP A 254 -2.49 14.90 5.41
C ASP A 254 -1.66 14.15 6.48
N GLU A 255 -1.94 12.86 6.68
CA GLU A 255 -1.22 11.98 7.60
C GLU A 255 0.00 11.31 6.96
N SER A 256 0.31 11.62 5.69
CA SER A 256 1.35 10.96 4.88
C SER A 256 1.10 9.47 4.60
N LEU A 257 -0.15 9.03 4.65
CA LEU A 257 -0.61 7.75 4.10
C LEU A 257 -1.18 7.93 2.69
N LEU A 258 -1.30 6.85 1.94
CA LEU A 258 -1.80 6.86 0.56
C LEU A 258 -3.26 6.43 0.49
N ARG A 259 -4.07 7.29 -0.13
CA ARG A 259 -5.47 7.06 -0.48
C ARG A 259 -5.59 5.85 -1.43
N TRP A 260 -6.79 5.28 -1.54
CA TRP A 260 -7.05 4.11 -2.38
C TRP A 260 -6.89 4.44 -3.87
N GLN A 261 -7.50 5.57 -4.25
CA GLN A 261 -7.66 5.98 -5.64
C GLN A 261 -7.85 7.49 -5.70
N THR A 262 -7.40 8.07 -6.82
CA THR A 262 -7.65 9.47 -7.17
C THR A 262 -8.15 9.54 -8.61
N THR A 263 -9.15 10.37 -8.86
CA THR A 263 -9.91 10.40 -10.11
C THR A 263 -10.06 11.82 -10.62
N ILE A 264 -9.97 12.04 -11.93
CA ILE A 264 -10.34 13.31 -12.56
C ILE A 264 -11.87 13.33 -12.69
N ASN A 265 -12.53 14.39 -12.22
CA ASN A 265 -13.96 14.56 -12.46
C ASN A 265 -14.20 14.87 -13.94
N MET A 266 -14.74 13.92 -14.71
CA MET A 266 -15.01 14.10 -16.15
C MET A 266 -15.93 15.29 -16.45
N SER A 267 -16.86 15.62 -15.55
CA SER A 267 -17.77 16.76 -15.69
C SER A 267 -17.18 18.09 -15.18
N ASN A 268 -16.03 18.05 -14.51
CA ASN A 268 -15.29 19.24 -14.06
C ASN A 268 -13.79 18.90 -13.98
N PRO A 269 -13.05 18.90 -15.12
CA PRO A 269 -11.68 18.40 -15.16
C PRO A 269 -10.68 19.15 -14.28
N CYS A 270 -11.02 20.33 -13.76
CA CYS A 270 -10.24 21.04 -12.75
C CYS A 270 -10.47 20.56 -11.30
N GLN A 271 -11.32 19.55 -11.09
CA GLN A 271 -11.60 18.92 -9.81
C GLN A 271 -11.06 17.48 -9.75
N ILE A 272 -10.35 17.20 -8.67
CA ILE A 272 -9.95 15.86 -8.28
C ILE A 272 -11.02 15.27 -7.34
N VAL A 273 -11.40 14.02 -7.58
CA VAL A 273 -12.21 13.18 -6.68
C VAL A 273 -11.27 12.15 -6.04
N THR A 274 -11.39 11.92 -4.74
CA THR A 274 -10.54 10.95 -4.03
C THR A 274 -11.40 9.89 -3.34
N ASN A 275 -10.89 8.65 -3.32
CA ASN A 275 -11.36 7.63 -2.38
C ASN A 275 -10.40 7.61 -1.19
N ASP A 276 -10.87 8.18 -0.08
CA ASP A 276 -10.05 8.49 1.09
C ASP A 276 -9.69 7.29 1.97
N LYS A 277 -10.19 6.09 1.63
CA LYS A 277 -9.75 4.83 2.25
C LYS A 277 -8.23 4.69 2.11
N VAL A 278 -7.56 4.33 3.19
CA VAL A 278 -6.12 4.04 3.20
C VAL A 278 -5.89 2.56 3.49
N ASP A 279 -5.05 1.91 2.69
CA ASP A 279 -4.69 0.50 2.85
C ASP A 279 -3.17 0.32 2.94
N PRO A 280 -2.67 -0.61 3.78
CA PRO A 280 -1.24 -0.75 4.02
C PRO A 280 -0.44 -1.13 2.78
N TRP A 281 -0.99 -1.94 1.85
CA TRP A 281 -0.32 -2.25 0.59
C TRP A 281 0.00 -1.02 -0.27
N ASN A 282 -0.82 0.03 -0.24
CA ASN A 282 -0.53 1.27 -0.98
C ASN A 282 0.70 1.98 -0.41
N ALA A 283 0.83 2.00 0.92
CA ALA A 283 2.06 2.44 1.58
C ALA A 283 3.25 1.53 1.23
N GLY A 284 3.06 0.21 1.21
CA GLY A 284 4.08 -0.76 0.80
C GLY A 284 4.68 -0.52 -0.58
N TYR A 285 3.83 -0.43 -1.61
CA TYR A 285 4.28 -0.14 -2.97
C TYR A 285 4.96 1.23 -3.10
N ALA A 286 4.43 2.26 -2.42
CA ALA A 286 5.04 3.59 -2.40
C ALA A 286 6.41 3.60 -1.72
N ILE A 287 6.55 2.98 -0.54
CA ILE A 287 7.82 2.89 0.20
C ILE A 287 8.84 2.11 -0.63
N ALA A 288 8.46 0.98 -1.22
CA ALA A 288 9.36 0.20 -2.10
C ALA A 288 9.86 1.05 -3.28
N GLY A 289 8.95 1.72 -3.98
CA GLY A 289 9.26 2.55 -5.14
C GLY A 289 10.11 3.78 -4.81
N LEU A 290 9.79 4.49 -3.72
CA LEU A 290 10.54 5.66 -3.25
C LEU A 290 11.93 5.26 -2.73
N ALA A 291 12.10 4.10 -2.08
CA ALA A 291 13.40 3.59 -1.64
C ALA A 291 14.32 3.25 -2.81
N ILE A 292 13.80 2.60 -3.86
CA ILE A 292 14.58 2.33 -5.08
C ILE A 292 14.88 3.64 -5.82
N LEU A 293 13.92 4.58 -5.91
CA LEU A 293 14.18 5.88 -6.53
C LEU A 293 15.23 6.70 -5.75
N SER A 294 15.25 6.58 -4.41
CA SER A 294 16.26 7.21 -3.55
C SER A 294 17.66 6.64 -3.78
N SER A 295 17.82 5.32 -3.95
CA SER A 295 19.13 4.71 -4.24
C SER A 295 19.70 5.14 -5.59
N VAL A 296 18.88 5.22 -6.64
CA VAL A 296 19.32 5.66 -7.98
C VAL A 296 19.36 7.18 -8.17
N SER A 297 18.79 7.96 -7.24
CA SER A 297 18.75 9.43 -7.27
C SER A 297 19.07 10.05 -5.90
N PRO A 298 20.27 9.78 -5.34
CA PRO A 298 20.58 10.08 -3.94
C PRO A 298 20.61 11.59 -3.60
N GLY A 299 20.64 12.48 -4.58
CA GLY A 299 20.54 13.93 -4.36
C GLY A 299 19.11 14.44 -4.12
N ASN A 300 18.08 13.62 -4.27
CA ASN A 300 16.69 14.06 -4.19
C ASN A 300 16.13 13.97 -2.75
N GLU A 301 16.43 15.00 -1.96
CA GLU A 301 15.97 15.09 -0.56
C GLU A 301 14.44 15.10 -0.41
N THR A 302 13.67 15.57 -1.40
CA THR A 302 12.20 15.52 -1.36
C THR A 302 11.69 14.07 -1.35
N ILE A 303 12.29 13.19 -2.16
CA ILE A 303 11.97 11.75 -2.18
C ILE A 303 12.36 11.09 -0.86
N LYS A 304 13.55 11.37 -0.34
CA LYS A 304 14.02 10.83 0.96
C LYS A 304 13.13 11.26 2.14
N GLN A 305 12.77 12.54 2.22
CA GLN A 305 11.87 13.01 3.29
C GLN A 305 10.47 12.41 3.14
N ARG A 306 9.95 12.28 1.91
CA ARG A 306 8.66 11.60 1.69
C ARG A 306 8.71 10.13 2.09
N LEU A 307 9.79 9.41 1.75
CA LEU A 307 10.01 8.03 2.15
C LEU A 307 9.95 7.89 3.68
N LYS A 308 10.74 8.68 4.41
CA LYS A 308 10.76 8.69 5.88
C LYS A 308 9.38 8.99 6.50
N ASN A 309 8.67 9.97 5.96
CA ASN A 309 7.32 10.31 6.42
C ASN A 309 6.32 9.17 6.19
N THR A 310 6.38 8.52 5.02
CA THR A 310 5.48 7.41 4.67
C THR A 310 5.75 6.19 5.54
N ILE A 311 7.04 5.87 5.78
CA ILE A 311 7.47 4.80 6.70
C ILE A 311 6.89 5.05 8.09
N PHE A 312 7.18 6.21 8.68
CA PHE A 312 6.75 6.53 10.05
C PHE A 312 5.22 6.54 10.21
N ALA A 313 4.50 7.08 9.23
CA ALA A 313 3.04 7.07 9.23
C ALA A 313 2.48 5.64 9.15
N ALA A 314 3.02 4.81 8.25
CA ALA A 314 2.56 3.44 8.06
C ALA A 314 2.80 2.56 9.29
N THR A 315 4.00 2.59 9.87
CA THR A 315 4.36 1.79 11.07
C THR A 315 3.73 2.32 12.36
N SER A 316 3.20 3.54 12.35
CA SER A 316 2.48 4.15 13.49
C SER A 316 0.95 4.11 13.35
N SER A 317 0.41 3.59 12.24
CA SER A 317 -1.04 3.52 12.02
C SER A 317 -1.71 2.60 13.03
N ARG A 318 -2.64 3.17 13.82
CA ARG A 318 -3.43 2.44 14.82
C ARG A 318 -4.52 1.55 14.22
N GLU A 319 -4.89 1.80 12.96
CA GLU A 319 -5.86 0.97 12.24
C GLU A 319 -5.22 -0.32 11.70
N TRP A 320 -3.88 -0.32 11.59
CA TRP A 320 -3.13 -1.42 10.99
C TRP A 320 -2.37 -2.25 12.03
N HIS A 321 -2.38 -1.89 13.33
CA HIS A 321 -1.60 -2.53 14.38
C HIS A 321 -2.33 -2.67 15.71
N ASP A 322 -1.98 -3.71 16.47
CA ASP A 322 -2.53 -4.05 17.79
C ASP A 322 -2.04 -3.17 18.98
N GLY A 323 -1.24 -2.13 18.70
CA GLY A 323 -0.56 -1.31 19.70
C GLY A 323 0.76 -1.88 20.24
N GLN A 324 0.98 -3.19 20.09
CA GLN A 324 2.30 -3.85 20.25
C GLN A 324 3.12 -3.85 18.96
N GLY A 325 2.64 -3.13 17.95
CA GLY A 325 3.31 -2.97 16.65
C GLY A 325 3.24 -4.22 15.78
N MET A 326 2.41 -5.21 16.09
CA MET A 326 2.14 -6.34 15.19
C MET A 326 1.00 -5.97 14.24
N MET A 327 1.13 -6.30 12.94
CA MET A 327 0.10 -5.96 11.96
C MET A 327 -1.22 -6.71 12.23
N THR A 328 -2.34 -5.98 12.22
CA THR A 328 -3.70 -6.50 12.43
C THR A 328 -4.70 -5.81 11.51
N VAL A 329 -4.52 -5.96 10.20
CA VAL A 329 -5.32 -5.29 9.18
C VAL A 329 -6.70 -5.93 9.05
N GLY A 330 -7.75 -5.10 9.09
CA GLY A 330 -9.14 -5.51 8.90
C GLY A 330 -9.72 -6.40 10.01
N SER A 331 -10.95 -6.89 9.79
CA SER A 331 -11.67 -7.74 10.75
C SER A 331 -10.93 -9.04 11.08
N ASN A 332 -10.18 -9.56 10.11
CA ASN A 332 -9.48 -10.84 10.19
C ASN A 332 -8.06 -10.69 10.79
N LYS A 333 -7.66 -9.46 11.16
CA LYS A 333 -6.37 -9.14 11.80
C LYS A 333 -5.15 -9.71 11.06
N ILE A 334 -5.16 -9.57 9.73
CA ILE A 334 -4.10 -10.13 8.89
C ILE A 334 -2.87 -9.21 8.85
N GLY A 335 -1.70 -9.78 8.61
CA GLY A 335 -0.53 -9.00 8.18
C GLY A 335 -0.64 -8.54 6.73
N ASP A 336 0.09 -7.49 6.38
CA ASP A 336 0.21 -6.98 5.01
C ASP A 336 1.61 -7.26 4.43
N PRO A 337 1.73 -8.17 3.44
CA PRO A 337 3.02 -8.56 2.88
C PRO A 337 3.61 -7.53 1.90
N GLU A 338 2.84 -6.54 1.44
CA GLU A 338 3.35 -5.47 0.57
C GLU A 338 3.92 -4.32 1.42
N LEU A 339 3.27 -3.96 2.52
CA LEU A 339 3.81 -3.00 3.49
C LEU A 339 5.15 -3.50 4.03
N LEU A 340 5.21 -4.75 4.50
CA LEU A 340 6.47 -5.28 5.00
C LEU A 340 7.55 -5.35 3.90
N PHE A 341 7.18 -5.75 2.67
CA PHE A 341 8.11 -5.77 1.55
C PHE A 341 8.69 -4.37 1.28
N GLY A 342 7.85 -3.32 1.30
CA GLY A 342 8.31 -1.94 1.15
C GLY A 342 9.28 -1.51 2.26
N LEU A 343 8.94 -1.80 3.51
CA LEU A 343 9.80 -1.50 4.67
C LEU A 343 11.15 -2.23 4.59
N PHE A 344 11.18 -3.49 4.14
CA PHE A 344 12.43 -4.22 3.91
C PHE A 344 13.23 -3.67 2.72
N THR A 345 12.56 -3.24 1.65
CA THR A 345 13.20 -2.58 0.49
C THR A 345 13.87 -1.28 0.90
N ALA A 346 13.26 -0.51 1.81
CA ALA A 346 13.84 0.69 2.40
C ALA A 346 15.03 0.36 3.30
N TYR A 347 14.91 -0.65 4.18
CA TYR A 347 16.00 -1.09 5.06
C TYR A 347 17.26 -1.48 4.25
N ALA A 348 17.08 -2.23 3.17
CA ALA A 348 18.18 -2.68 2.32
C ALA A 348 18.89 -1.55 1.53
N ARG A 349 18.27 -0.37 1.37
CA ARG A 349 18.78 0.74 0.55
C ARG A 349 19.19 1.98 1.35
N GLU A 350 18.52 2.27 2.46
CA GLU A 350 18.76 3.44 3.31
C GLU A 350 19.69 3.12 4.50
N SER A 351 20.58 2.14 4.36
CA SER A 351 21.47 1.65 5.43
C SER A 351 22.44 2.71 5.98
N ALA A 352 22.66 3.80 5.25
CA ALA A 352 23.46 4.95 5.70
C ALA A 352 22.75 5.81 6.77
N ASP A 353 21.42 5.76 6.89
CA ASP A 353 20.69 6.38 7.99
C ASP A 353 20.54 5.36 9.12
N SER A 354 21.43 5.43 10.10
CA SER A 354 21.48 4.46 11.21
C SER A 354 20.23 4.49 12.09
N ALA A 355 19.53 5.62 12.20
CA ALA A 355 18.30 5.74 12.98
C ALA A 355 17.13 5.06 12.25
N LEU A 356 16.95 5.36 10.95
CA LEU A 356 15.97 4.70 10.10
C LEU A 356 16.23 3.18 9.99
N SER A 357 17.49 2.80 9.79
CA SER A 357 17.92 1.40 9.70
C SER A 357 17.58 0.62 10.99
N SER A 358 17.93 1.17 12.16
CA SER A 358 17.61 0.55 13.46
C SER A 358 16.10 0.45 13.72
N TYR A 359 15.34 1.47 13.30
CA TYR A 359 13.88 1.51 13.41
C TYR A 359 13.22 0.42 12.54
N LEU A 360 13.59 0.34 11.26
CA LEU A 360 13.08 -0.66 10.32
C LEU A 360 13.49 -2.08 10.75
N GLN A 361 14.74 -2.29 11.16
CA GLN A 361 15.22 -3.55 11.70
C GLN A 361 14.35 -4.03 12.86
N SER A 362 14.06 -3.15 13.81
CA SER A 362 13.25 -3.44 14.99
C SER A 362 11.79 -3.79 14.63
N TYR A 363 11.22 -3.09 13.64
CA TYR A 363 9.86 -3.35 13.16
C TYR A 363 9.76 -4.70 12.43
N ILE A 364 10.71 -5.01 11.55
CA ILE A 364 10.75 -6.24 10.76
C ILE A 364 10.99 -7.44 11.67
N ALA A 365 11.86 -7.31 12.68
CA ALA A 365 12.04 -8.30 13.73
C ALA A 365 10.74 -8.58 14.51
N ASN A 366 9.96 -7.53 14.82
CA ASN A 366 8.67 -7.68 15.50
C ASN A 366 7.67 -8.50 14.66
N GLN A 367 7.55 -8.23 13.36
CA GLN A 367 6.69 -9.04 12.47
C GLN A 367 7.21 -10.47 12.31
N TYR A 368 8.52 -10.65 12.16
CA TYR A 368 9.16 -11.96 12.01
C TYR A 368 8.89 -12.87 13.21
N ASN A 369 9.06 -12.34 14.42
CA ASN A 369 8.77 -13.07 15.64
C ASN A 369 7.27 -13.39 15.76
N ALA A 370 6.38 -12.43 15.46
CA ALA A 370 4.93 -12.66 15.47
C ALA A 370 4.49 -13.82 14.55
N VAL A 371 5.04 -13.89 13.33
CA VAL A 371 4.79 -14.99 12.39
C VAL A 371 5.23 -16.35 12.95
N LEU A 372 6.37 -16.42 13.63
CA LEU A 372 6.85 -17.67 14.23
C LEU A 372 6.11 -18.06 15.51
N ASP A 373 5.79 -17.09 16.37
CA ASP A 373 5.22 -17.34 17.69
C ASP A 373 3.71 -17.57 17.65
N HIS A 374 3.01 -17.00 16.65
CA HIS A 374 1.55 -16.88 16.66
C HIS A 374 0.86 -17.31 15.36
N ALA A 375 1.54 -17.27 14.21
CA ALA A 375 0.92 -17.60 12.92
C ALA A 375 1.13 -19.05 12.45
N THR A 376 2.04 -19.83 13.07
CA THR A 376 2.33 -21.22 12.70
C THR A 376 2.11 -22.22 13.83
N VAL A 377 1.73 -23.45 13.47
CA VAL A 377 1.73 -24.59 14.41
C VAL A 377 3.11 -25.24 14.38
N ASN A 378 3.74 -25.37 15.55
CA ASN A 378 5.09 -25.91 15.68
C ASN A 378 5.24 -27.27 14.96
N GLY A 379 6.30 -27.39 14.15
CA GLY A 379 6.60 -28.59 13.36
C GLY A 379 5.82 -28.76 12.04
N THR A 380 4.91 -27.85 11.68
CA THR A 380 4.08 -28.00 10.45
C THR A 380 4.57 -27.26 9.22
N ASN A 381 5.36 -26.18 9.39
CA ASN A 381 5.71 -25.20 8.34
C ASN A 381 4.49 -24.59 7.61
N ILE A 382 3.29 -24.67 8.19
CA ILE A 382 2.07 -24.00 7.71
C ILE A 382 1.94 -22.66 8.45
N TYR A 383 1.76 -21.57 7.70
CA TYR A 383 1.66 -20.22 8.25
C TYR A 383 0.33 -19.56 7.86
N GLY A 384 -0.37 -19.04 8.87
CA GLY A 384 -1.60 -18.25 8.71
C GLY A 384 -1.34 -16.79 8.36
N SER A 385 -2.37 -16.13 7.83
CA SER A 385 -2.35 -14.69 7.51
C SER A 385 -2.47 -13.79 8.75
N ALA A 386 -3.06 -14.28 9.85
CA ALA A 386 -3.20 -13.54 11.11
C ALA A 386 -1.92 -13.64 11.96
N TRP A 387 -1.06 -12.63 11.91
CA TRP A 387 0.24 -12.65 12.60
C TRP A 387 0.16 -12.48 14.11
N VAL A 388 -1.00 -12.06 14.65
CA VAL A 388 -1.31 -12.08 16.09
C VAL A 388 -1.99 -13.37 16.54
N GLY A 389 -2.14 -14.35 15.64
CA GLY A 389 -2.77 -15.63 15.89
C GLY A 389 -4.30 -15.60 16.04
N PRO A 390 -4.94 -16.75 16.32
CA PRO A 390 -4.32 -18.08 16.46
C PRO A 390 -3.73 -18.61 15.15
N PRO A 391 -2.80 -19.58 15.19
CA PRO A 391 -2.17 -20.13 14.00
C PRO A 391 -3.16 -20.94 13.14
N SER A 392 -2.96 -20.93 11.83
CA SER A 392 -3.76 -21.78 10.93
C SER A 392 -3.23 -23.22 10.92
N THR A 393 -4.13 -24.18 11.07
CA THR A 393 -3.87 -25.61 10.78
C THR A 393 -4.13 -25.97 9.31
N GLN A 394 -4.83 -25.10 8.57
CA GLN A 394 -5.15 -25.29 7.16
C GLN A 394 -4.17 -24.54 6.28
N TYR A 395 -3.69 -25.21 5.24
CA TYR A 395 -2.84 -24.60 4.22
C TYR A 395 -3.66 -23.67 3.31
N SER A 396 -3.12 -22.48 3.05
CA SER A 396 -3.56 -21.56 2.00
C SER A 396 -2.32 -20.95 1.36
N ALA A 397 -2.20 -21.02 0.04
CA ALA A 397 -1.05 -20.47 -0.68
C ALA A 397 -0.91 -18.96 -0.42
N ARG A 398 -2.02 -18.22 -0.41
CA ARG A 398 -2.07 -16.79 -0.08
C ARG A 398 -1.53 -16.49 1.32
N SER A 399 -1.95 -17.26 2.33
CA SER A 399 -1.47 -17.11 3.71
C SER A 399 0.02 -17.45 3.84
N GLN A 400 0.42 -18.58 3.26
CA GLN A 400 1.79 -19.06 3.26
C GLN A 400 2.75 -18.06 2.61
N ILE A 401 2.45 -17.57 1.38
CA ILE A 401 3.30 -16.59 0.67
C ILE A 401 3.37 -15.26 1.43
N SER A 402 2.27 -14.84 2.07
CA SER A 402 2.25 -13.63 2.90
C SER A 402 3.20 -13.73 4.09
N ALA A 403 3.22 -14.88 4.78
CA ALA A 403 4.14 -15.16 5.88
C ALA A 403 5.59 -15.34 5.40
N VAL A 404 5.82 -16.04 4.28
CA VAL A 404 7.15 -16.24 3.69
C VAL A 404 7.85 -14.91 3.40
N ARG A 405 7.13 -13.88 2.96
CA ARG A 405 7.70 -12.52 2.78
C ARG A 405 8.38 -12.01 4.05
N VAL A 406 7.77 -12.25 5.21
CA VAL A 406 8.30 -11.92 6.53
C VAL A 406 9.54 -12.76 6.85
N LEU A 407 9.47 -14.07 6.60
CA LEU A 407 10.55 -15.01 6.90
C LEU A 407 11.81 -14.71 6.08
N VAL A 408 11.65 -14.38 4.79
CA VAL A 408 12.76 -14.00 3.90
C VAL A 408 13.35 -12.64 4.29
N ALA A 409 12.53 -11.63 4.59
CA ALA A 409 13.02 -10.36 5.13
C ALA A 409 13.83 -10.57 6.43
N GLY A 410 13.39 -11.51 7.28
CA GLY A 410 14.09 -11.93 8.49
C GLY A 410 15.51 -12.46 8.23
N ILE A 411 15.81 -13.08 7.08
CA ILE A 411 17.17 -13.54 6.75
C ILE A 411 18.16 -12.37 6.79
N GLY A 412 17.78 -11.21 6.26
CA GLY A 412 18.60 -10.00 6.19
C GLY A 412 18.81 -9.26 7.52
N ILE A 413 18.07 -9.62 8.59
CA ILE A 413 18.15 -8.94 9.89
C ILE A 413 19.33 -9.45 10.73
N PRO A 414 20.20 -8.59 11.29
CA PRO A 414 21.26 -9.00 12.22
C PRO A 414 20.73 -9.81 13.41
N SER A 415 21.45 -10.88 13.79
CA SER A 415 21.11 -11.67 14.96
C SER A 415 21.67 -11.02 16.23
N ALA A 416 20.86 -10.91 17.28
CA ALA A 416 21.31 -10.36 18.58
C ALA A 416 22.45 -11.17 19.21
N ALA A 417 22.57 -12.46 18.88
CA ALA A 417 23.65 -13.32 19.36
C ALA A 417 25.03 -12.98 18.76
N ALA A 418 25.09 -12.19 17.69
CA ALA A 418 26.35 -11.84 17.01
C ALA A 418 27.11 -10.66 17.66
N GLU A 419 26.49 -9.93 18.60
CA GLU A 419 27.09 -8.73 19.22
C GLU A 419 27.98 -9.01 20.45
N THR A 420 28.26 -10.28 20.78
CA THR A 420 29.19 -10.62 21.87
C THR A 420 30.58 -10.93 21.29
N PRO A 421 31.59 -10.05 21.47
CA PRO A 421 32.97 -10.43 21.17
C PRO A 421 33.39 -11.60 22.07
N PRO A 422 34.13 -12.59 21.57
CA PRO A 422 34.66 -13.64 22.43
C PRO A 422 35.54 -13.00 23.52
N PRO A 423 35.47 -13.46 24.78
CA PRO A 423 36.35 -12.96 25.83
C PRO A 423 37.81 -13.20 25.42
N PRO A 424 38.73 -12.24 25.65
CA PRO A 424 40.11 -12.39 25.21
C PRO A 424 40.79 -13.56 25.93
N SER A 425 40.96 -14.66 25.20
CA SER A 425 41.70 -15.84 25.62
C SER A 425 43.14 -15.45 25.95
N SER A 426 43.55 -15.61 27.21
CA SER A 426 44.88 -15.22 27.70
C SER A 426 45.96 -16.26 27.36
N PRO A 427 47.08 -15.87 26.74
CA PRO A 427 48.34 -16.61 26.79
C PRO A 427 49.25 -16.02 27.88
N GLY A 428 50.05 -16.85 28.53
CA GLY A 428 50.89 -16.45 29.68
C GLY A 428 52.11 -15.58 29.32
N SER A 429 52.61 -14.87 30.35
CA SER A 429 53.86 -14.10 30.33
C SER A 429 55.09 -14.97 30.04
N PRO A 430 56.20 -14.38 29.53
CA PRO A 430 57.18 -13.81 30.48
C PRO A 430 57.88 -12.48 30.07
N SER A 431 58.06 -11.62 31.09
CA SER A 431 59.17 -10.66 31.34
C SER A 431 59.79 -9.76 30.23
N SER A 432 59.48 -8.45 30.33
CA SER A 432 60.43 -7.30 30.51
C SER A 432 61.47 -6.89 29.42
N PRO A 433 61.93 -5.60 29.36
CA PRO A 433 61.29 -4.34 29.77
C PRO A 433 61.50 -3.11 28.81
N SER A 434 60.91 -1.96 29.21
CA SER A 434 61.31 -0.56 28.92
C SER A 434 60.90 0.16 27.62
N SER A 435 59.93 1.08 27.73
CA SER A 435 60.11 2.55 27.54
C SER A 435 58.76 3.30 27.65
N PRO A 436 58.72 4.59 28.06
CA PRO A 436 57.49 5.25 28.51
C PRO A 436 56.71 5.97 27.40
N SER A 437 55.37 5.91 27.46
CA SER A 437 54.47 6.76 26.65
C SER A 437 53.37 7.39 27.51
N SER A 438 53.11 8.67 27.26
CA SER A 438 52.37 9.61 28.12
C SER A 438 50.88 9.26 28.38
N PRO A 439 50.30 9.71 29.51
CA PRO A 439 48.90 9.47 29.84
C PRO A 439 47.93 10.37 29.05
N SER A 440 47.07 9.78 28.22
CA SER A 440 45.95 10.47 27.59
C SER A 440 44.72 10.48 28.49
N SER A 441 44.40 11.65 29.08
CA SER A 441 43.24 11.82 29.94
C SER A 441 41.94 11.90 29.13
N ARG A 442 41.04 10.93 29.32
CA ARG A 442 39.69 10.98 28.74
C ARG A 442 38.83 11.98 29.53
N LYS A 443 38.40 13.08 28.91
CA LYS A 443 37.44 14.01 29.50
C LYS A 443 36.01 13.49 29.31
N SER A 444 35.23 13.44 30.39
CA SER A 444 33.79 13.17 30.35
C SER A 444 33.02 14.35 29.73
N PRO A 445 31.85 14.09 29.09
CA PRO A 445 31.06 15.14 28.46
C PRO A 445 30.47 16.14 29.48
N PRO A 446 30.32 17.43 29.13
CA PRO A 446 29.91 18.47 30.06
C PRO A 446 28.40 18.44 30.34
N VAL A 447 28.01 17.71 31.38
CA VAL A 447 26.62 17.60 31.88
C VAL A 447 25.94 18.97 32.08
N GLY A 448 26.71 20.01 32.43
CA GLY A 448 26.20 21.37 32.62
C GLY A 448 25.52 22.01 31.39
N GLY A 449 25.92 21.63 30.16
CA GLY A 449 25.30 22.17 28.95
C GLY A 449 23.85 21.69 28.74
N ILE A 450 23.58 20.43 29.11
CA ILE A 450 22.26 19.81 28.94
C ILE A 450 21.26 20.36 29.96
N VAL A 451 21.69 20.56 31.21
CA VAL A 451 20.85 21.11 32.27
C VAL A 451 20.49 22.59 32.02
N GLY A 452 21.43 23.38 31.49
CA GLY A 452 21.19 24.78 31.14
C GLY A 452 20.14 24.98 30.05
N GLY A 453 20.15 24.13 29.01
CA GLY A 453 19.19 24.20 27.89
C GLY A 453 17.74 23.95 28.32
N ILE A 454 17.51 22.98 29.20
CA ILE A 454 16.16 22.63 29.69
C ILE A 454 15.57 23.78 30.51
N LEU A 455 16.35 24.36 31.42
CA LEU A 455 15.90 25.50 32.25
C LEU A 455 15.58 26.74 31.41
N GLY A 456 16.39 27.05 30.39
CA GLY A 456 16.11 28.13 29.44
C GLY A 456 14.85 27.90 28.60
N GLY A 457 14.65 26.68 28.11
CA GLY A 457 13.47 26.30 27.31
C GLY A 457 12.15 26.41 28.08
N VAL A 458 12.12 25.93 29.33
CA VAL A 458 10.93 26.04 30.20
C VAL A 458 10.59 27.50 30.46
N LEU A 459 11.59 28.36 30.72
CA LEU A 459 11.37 29.79 30.95
C LEU A 459 10.73 30.47 29.72
N LEU A 460 11.20 30.14 28.51
CA LEU A 460 10.65 30.65 27.26
C LEU A 460 9.17 30.27 27.09
N VAL A 461 8.82 29.00 27.32
CA VAL A 461 7.43 28.52 27.19
C VAL A 461 6.50 29.23 28.18
N VAL A 462 6.93 29.44 29.42
CA VAL A 462 6.16 30.18 30.43
C VAL A 462 5.94 31.64 30.00
N LEU A 463 6.97 32.32 29.47
CA LEU A 463 6.86 33.71 28.99
C LEU A 463 5.93 33.85 27.77
N VAL A 464 5.97 32.90 26.82
CA VAL A 464 5.05 32.87 25.67
C VAL A 464 3.61 32.61 26.13
N GLY A 465 3.41 31.65 27.03
CA GLY A 465 2.10 31.34 27.62
C GLY A 465 1.49 32.54 28.35
N ALA A 466 2.27 33.21 29.20
CA ALA A 466 1.86 34.43 29.91
C ALA A 466 1.51 35.57 28.93
N SER A 467 2.33 35.77 27.90
CA SER A 467 2.09 36.78 26.87
C SER A 467 0.78 36.52 26.10
N MET A 468 0.53 35.28 25.68
CA MET A 468 -0.73 34.89 25.04
C MET A 468 -1.94 35.06 25.97
N PHE A 469 -1.80 34.74 27.25
CA PHE A 469 -2.86 34.92 28.25
C PHE A 469 -3.21 36.41 28.44
N ILE A 470 -2.20 37.28 28.58
CA ILE A 470 -2.39 38.74 28.71
C ILE A 470 -3.05 39.33 27.47
N ILE A 471 -2.62 38.92 26.26
CA ILE A 471 -3.23 39.37 25.00
C ILE A 471 -4.70 38.91 24.90
N ARG A 472 -5.00 37.64 25.24
CA ARG A 472 -6.38 37.13 25.27
C ARG A 472 -7.25 37.86 26.30
N ARG A 473 -6.71 38.16 27.49
CA ARG A 473 -7.42 38.93 28.52
C ARG A 473 -7.71 40.35 28.04
N ARG A 474 -6.73 41.06 27.47
CA ARG A 474 -6.91 42.41 26.90
C ARG A 474 -7.96 42.44 25.78
N ARG A 475 -7.95 41.48 24.86
CA ARG A 475 -8.97 41.40 23.79
C ARG A 475 -10.39 41.22 24.33
N ARG A 476 -10.58 40.42 25.39
CA ARG A 476 -11.90 40.25 26.05
C ARG A 476 -12.43 41.53 26.71
N HIS A 477 -11.56 42.47 27.09
CA HIS A 477 -11.98 43.76 27.65
C HIS A 477 -12.32 44.82 26.58
N LEU A 478 -11.89 44.64 25.32
CA LEU A 478 -12.20 45.56 24.22
C LEU A 478 -13.54 45.23 23.53
N SER A 479 -14.01 43.98 23.59
CA SER A 479 -15.27 43.54 22.97
C SER A 479 -16.54 43.84 23.80
N ARG A 480 -16.53 44.84 24.70
CA ARG A 480 -17.70 45.24 25.52
C ARG A 480 -18.18 46.67 25.29
N SER A 481 -17.68 47.34 24.24
CA SER A 481 -18.13 48.69 23.85
C SER A 481 -18.37 48.77 22.34
N GLU A 482 -19.42 48.10 21.88
CA GLU A 482 -20.15 48.50 20.68
C GLU A 482 -21.59 47.96 20.78
N GLU A 483 -22.55 48.88 20.85
CA GLU A 483 -23.98 48.61 20.90
C GLU A 483 -24.55 48.78 19.48
N PRO A 484 -25.25 47.80 18.88
CA PRO A 484 -25.63 47.90 17.47
C PRO A 484 -26.87 48.76 17.27
N ILE A 485 -26.69 49.96 16.70
CA ILE A 485 -27.78 50.77 16.15
C ILE A 485 -28.35 50.05 14.91
N THR A 486 -29.67 49.93 14.83
CA THR A 486 -30.38 49.43 13.64
C THR A 486 -31.14 50.56 12.94
N PRO A 487 -31.20 50.55 11.60
CA PRO A 487 -32.27 51.24 10.90
C PRO A 487 -32.99 50.39 9.84
N PHE A 488 -34.30 50.30 10.04
CA PHE A 488 -35.38 50.25 9.05
C PHE A 488 -35.70 49.01 8.19
N ARG A 489 -37.00 48.95 7.89
CA ARG A 489 -37.78 47.81 7.42
C ARG A 489 -38.82 48.30 6.41
N GLY A 490 -38.95 47.57 5.30
CA GLY A 490 -40.00 47.72 4.29
C GLY A 490 -39.56 47.02 2.99
N GLY A 491 -40.28 46.09 2.38
CA GLY A 491 -41.56 45.49 2.72
C GLY A 491 -42.53 45.58 1.55
N LEU A 492 -42.75 44.47 0.83
CA LEU A 492 -44.03 44.08 0.22
C LEU A 492 -43.93 42.69 -0.47
N SER A 493 -44.77 41.77 0.03
CA SER A 493 -45.48 40.67 -0.65
C SER A 493 -44.78 39.74 -1.67
N GLY A 494 -44.67 38.46 -1.29
CA GLY A 494 -44.84 37.27 -2.15
C GLY A 494 -45.53 36.15 -1.33
N PRO A 495 -46.47 35.36 -1.87
CA PRO A 495 -47.26 34.41 -1.08
C PRO A 495 -46.74 32.95 -1.12
N GLU A 496 -47.01 32.23 -0.02
CA GLU A 496 -47.10 30.75 0.11
C GLU A 496 -45.84 29.89 -0.20
N GLN A 497 -45.61 28.72 0.40
CA GLN A 497 -46.47 27.90 1.26
C GLN A 497 -45.67 27.12 2.33
N THR A 498 -46.25 27.02 3.52
CA THR A 498 -46.15 25.99 4.58
C THR A 498 -45.00 24.97 4.59
N GLN A 499 -44.20 24.94 5.67
CA GLN A 499 -43.74 23.68 6.28
C GLN A 499 -43.76 23.73 7.81
N ILE A 500 -44.15 22.62 8.44
CA ILE A 500 -44.41 22.51 9.88
C ILE A 500 -43.17 22.03 10.63
N ARG A 501 -42.94 22.69 11.78
CA ARG A 501 -41.87 22.45 12.75
C ARG A 501 -42.09 21.16 13.54
N SER A 502 -41.02 20.40 13.82
CA SER A 502 -40.99 19.56 15.02
C SER A 502 -39.60 19.49 15.64
N THR A 503 -39.55 19.43 16.96
CA THR A 503 -38.37 19.67 17.81
C THR A 503 -37.72 18.39 18.29
N SER A 504 -36.38 18.33 18.29
CA SER A 504 -35.61 17.29 18.98
C SER A 504 -34.97 17.82 20.26
N GLY A 505 -35.37 17.26 21.40
CA GLY A 505 -34.67 17.42 22.69
C GLY A 505 -33.95 16.13 23.08
N ALA A 506 -32.82 16.25 23.78
CA ALA A 506 -32.15 15.11 24.43
C ALA A 506 -32.98 14.57 25.63
N ILE A 507 -32.72 13.36 26.17
CA ILE A 507 -31.81 13.07 27.31
C ILE A 507 -31.46 11.52 27.30
N PRO A 508 -31.04 10.74 28.34
CA PRO A 508 -29.76 9.99 28.27
C PRO A 508 -29.77 8.45 28.57
N ARG A 509 -28.55 7.88 28.58
CA ARG A 509 -28.08 6.61 29.20
C ARG A 509 -28.97 5.96 30.29
N GLY A 510 -29.11 4.64 30.20
CA GLY A 510 -29.51 3.73 31.28
C GLY A 510 -28.86 2.33 31.13
N SER A 511 -28.62 1.61 32.23
CA SER A 511 -27.89 0.32 32.26
C SER A 511 -28.83 -0.87 32.49
N GLY A 512 -28.52 -2.06 31.96
CA GLY A 512 -29.24 -3.30 32.30
C GLY A 512 -28.55 -4.59 31.83
N ARG A 513 -28.29 -5.51 32.77
CA ARG A 513 -27.85 -6.91 32.51
C ARG A 513 -29.07 -7.82 32.30
N ASN A 514 -28.98 -8.85 31.44
CA ASN A 514 -28.96 -10.28 31.83
C ASN A 514 -29.35 -11.29 30.72
N ARG A 515 -28.60 -12.41 30.71
CA ARG A 515 -29.00 -13.83 30.51
C ARG A 515 -29.80 -14.31 29.28
N SER A 516 -29.19 -15.27 28.57
CA SER A 516 -29.85 -16.41 27.88
C SER A 516 -30.49 -17.39 28.88
N PRO A 517 -31.43 -18.27 28.46
CA PRO A 517 -31.17 -19.51 27.70
C PRO A 517 -32.10 -19.64 26.46
N GLY A 518 -32.13 -20.69 25.63
CA GLY A 518 -31.38 -21.95 25.53
C GLY A 518 -32.27 -23.11 25.04
N ILE A 519 -31.91 -23.67 23.87
CA ILE A 519 -32.19 -25.03 23.32
C ILE A 519 -33.54 -25.74 23.68
N GLU A 520 -34.36 -26.06 22.68
CA GLU A 520 -34.83 -27.45 22.45
C GLU A 520 -35.40 -27.70 21.04
N SER A 521 -35.44 -28.97 20.63
CA SER A 521 -35.79 -29.47 19.29
C SER A 521 -36.91 -30.52 19.35
N ARG A 522 -37.81 -30.57 18.35
CA ARG A 522 -38.64 -31.76 18.05
C ARG A 522 -39.34 -31.72 16.68
N GLU A 523 -39.87 -32.88 16.28
CA GLU A 523 -40.07 -33.30 14.89
C GLU A 523 -41.35 -34.18 14.73
N TYR A 524 -41.92 -34.24 13.51
CA TYR A 524 -42.88 -35.22 12.93
C TYR A 524 -44.43 -35.12 13.03
N HIS A 525 -45.05 -35.65 11.94
CA HIS A 525 -46.44 -36.09 11.65
C HIS A 525 -47.49 -34.98 11.28
N LEU A 526 -48.24 -34.95 10.14
CA LEU A 526 -49.04 -35.88 9.29
C LEU A 526 -50.53 -36.01 9.73
N PHE A 527 -51.57 -36.10 8.88
CA PHE A 527 -51.61 -36.43 7.42
C PHE A 527 -52.51 -35.56 6.46
N PRO A 528 -53.83 -35.78 6.13
CA PRO A 528 -54.24 -35.71 4.69
C PRO A 528 -55.61 -35.08 4.28
N SER A 529 -55.87 -35.08 2.94
CA SER A 529 -57.18 -35.00 2.18
C SER A 529 -57.39 -33.71 1.36
N GLN A 530 -58.00 -33.69 0.16
CA GLN A 530 -58.45 -34.74 -0.78
C GLN A 530 -58.56 -34.16 -2.23
N SER A 531 -58.74 -35.02 -3.25
CA SER A 531 -58.68 -34.70 -4.69
C SER A 531 -60.03 -34.45 -5.38
N ILE A 532 -60.02 -33.73 -6.53
CA ILE A 532 -61.04 -33.83 -7.60
C ILE A 532 -60.32 -33.94 -8.98
N TYR A 533 -61.07 -34.43 -9.98
CA TYR A 533 -60.65 -35.26 -11.12
C TYR A 533 -60.39 -34.53 -12.46
N VAL A 534 -59.78 -35.23 -13.44
CA VAL A 534 -59.29 -34.74 -14.76
C VAL A 534 -60.10 -35.37 -15.91
N PRO A 535 -60.23 -34.73 -17.10
CA PRO A 535 -59.77 -35.43 -18.31
C PRO A 535 -59.06 -34.55 -19.37
N SER A 536 -58.32 -35.24 -20.24
CA SER A 536 -57.21 -34.82 -21.11
C SER A 536 -57.55 -34.23 -22.50
N GLN A 537 -56.61 -33.45 -23.06
CA GLN A 537 -56.02 -33.46 -24.43
C GLN A 537 -55.18 -32.17 -24.62
N SER A 538 -53.96 -32.11 -25.19
CA SER A 538 -53.03 -33.12 -25.75
C SER A 538 -51.57 -32.61 -25.61
N SER A 539 -50.57 -33.49 -25.71
CA SER A 539 -49.13 -33.20 -25.50
C SER A 539 -48.47 -32.34 -26.57
N ARG A 540 -47.49 -31.51 -26.17
CA ARG A 540 -46.32 -30.98 -26.94
C ARG A 540 -45.45 -30.13 -25.99
N ASN A 541 -44.12 -30.16 -25.93
CA ASN A 541 -43.10 -31.13 -26.36
C ASN A 541 -41.92 -30.91 -25.38
N GLU A 542 -41.63 -31.85 -24.47
CA GLU A 542 -40.34 -31.86 -23.75
C GLU A 542 -39.37 -32.68 -24.59
N MET A 543 -38.50 -31.98 -25.32
CA MET A 543 -37.45 -32.57 -26.16
C MET A 543 -36.33 -33.11 -25.26
N SER A 544 -35.90 -34.35 -25.46
CA SER A 544 -34.79 -34.90 -24.66
C SER A 544 -33.46 -34.21 -25.01
N THR A 545 -32.48 -34.28 -24.12
CA THR A 545 -31.14 -33.73 -24.37
C THR A 545 -30.50 -34.38 -25.60
N GLU A 546 -30.72 -35.68 -25.83
CA GLU A 546 -30.24 -36.40 -27.02
C GLU A 546 -30.95 -35.92 -28.30
N GLU A 547 -32.26 -35.69 -28.26
CA GLU A 547 -33.02 -35.12 -29.38
C GLU A 547 -32.56 -33.70 -29.71
N LEU A 548 -32.34 -32.86 -28.69
CA LEU A 548 -31.81 -31.50 -28.85
C LEU A 548 -30.41 -31.51 -29.48
N VAL A 549 -29.52 -32.40 -29.02
CA VAL A 549 -28.18 -32.56 -29.59
C VAL A 549 -28.26 -33.07 -31.03
N GLN A 550 -29.14 -34.02 -31.37
CA GLN A 550 -29.34 -34.44 -32.76
C GLN A 550 -29.87 -33.29 -33.63
N MET A 551 -30.83 -32.51 -33.14
CA MET A 551 -31.39 -31.38 -33.88
C MET A 551 -30.36 -30.27 -34.13
N LEU A 552 -29.52 -29.97 -33.14
CA LEU A 552 -28.40 -29.03 -33.28
C LEU A 552 -27.35 -29.55 -34.28
N ASN A 553 -27.01 -30.84 -34.21
CA ASN A 553 -26.03 -31.44 -35.13
C ASN A 553 -26.55 -31.52 -36.58
N GLN A 554 -27.87 -31.65 -36.78
CA GLN A 554 -28.51 -31.49 -38.10
C GLN A 554 -28.53 -30.04 -38.57
N ARG A 555 -28.77 -29.06 -37.69
CA ARG A 555 -28.73 -27.62 -38.01
C ARG A 555 -27.32 -27.09 -38.32
N LEU A 556 -26.27 -27.79 -37.88
CA LEU A 556 -24.86 -27.44 -38.13
C LEU A 556 -24.33 -27.92 -39.50
N GLN A 557 -25.13 -28.63 -40.31
CA GLN A 557 -24.74 -28.95 -41.69
C GLN A 557 -24.90 -27.72 -42.60
N SER A 558 -23.85 -27.41 -43.36
CA SER A 558 -23.48 -26.06 -43.82
C SER A 558 -24.32 -25.42 -44.95
N GLU A 559 -25.55 -25.88 -45.20
CA GLU A 559 -26.36 -25.42 -46.36
C GLU A 559 -27.83 -25.06 -46.03
N ARG A 560 -28.21 -24.92 -44.75
CA ARG A 560 -29.59 -24.56 -44.37
C ARG A 560 -29.71 -23.55 -43.23
N TRP A 561 -29.07 -22.39 -43.37
CA TRP A 561 -29.41 -21.22 -42.55
C TRP A 561 -30.40 -20.33 -43.32
N ASN A 562 -31.52 -19.98 -42.69
CA ASN A 562 -32.53 -19.07 -43.25
C ASN A 562 -32.51 -17.78 -42.43
N GLU A 563 -32.02 -16.69 -43.02
CA GLU A 563 -31.69 -15.42 -42.34
C GLU A 563 -32.89 -14.72 -41.67
N ASN A 564 -34.11 -15.25 -41.84
CA ASN A 564 -35.36 -14.70 -41.32
C ASN A 564 -35.90 -15.40 -40.06
N GLU A 565 -35.21 -16.41 -39.49
CA GLU A 565 -35.65 -17.09 -38.26
C GLU A 565 -35.32 -16.25 -37.01
N GLN A 566 -36.33 -15.67 -36.35
CA GLN A 566 -36.14 -14.89 -35.13
C GLN A 566 -35.91 -15.78 -33.89
N PRO A 567 -35.06 -15.36 -32.92
CA PRO A 567 -34.76 -16.14 -31.72
C PRO A 567 -35.95 -16.17 -30.73
N PRO A 568 -36.06 -17.20 -29.86
CA PRO A 568 -37.13 -17.31 -28.88
C PRO A 568 -37.11 -16.18 -27.84
N SER A 569 -38.28 -15.68 -27.46
CA SER A 569 -38.44 -14.67 -26.42
C SER A 569 -38.35 -15.28 -25.01
N TYR A 570 -37.42 -14.79 -24.19
CA TYR A 570 -37.28 -15.17 -22.79
C TYR A 570 -37.91 -14.11 -21.86
N VAL A 571 -38.68 -14.57 -20.87
CA VAL A 571 -39.23 -13.72 -19.79
C VAL A 571 -38.26 -13.77 -18.60
N PRO A 572 -37.78 -12.63 -18.06
CA PRO A 572 -36.88 -12.64 -16.90
C PRO A 572 -37.59 -13.15 -15.63
N GLY A 573 -36.99 -14.15 -14.97
CA GLY A 573 -37.41 -14.58 -13.64
C GLY A 573 -36.94 -13.58 -12.56
N ALA A 574 -37.76 -13.35 -11.54
CA ALA A 574 -37.42 -12.48 -10.43
C ALA A 574 -36.45 -13.16 -9.45
N GLY A 575 -35.42 -12.42 -9.03
CA GLY A 575 -34.45 -12.78 -7.98
C GLY A 575 -33.76 -11.52 -7.46
#